data_AF-A0A1I1XVL1-F1
#
_entry.id   AF-A0A1I1XVL1-F1
#
_cell.length_a   1.000
_cell.length_b   1.000
_cell.length_c   1.000
_cell.angle_alpha   90.00
_cell.angle_beta   90.00
_cell.angle_gamma   90.00
#
_symmetry.space_group_name_H-M   'P 1'
#
loop_
_entity.id
_entity.type
_entity.pdbx_description
1 polymer ?
#
loop_
_entity_poly.entity_id
_entity_poly.type
_entity_poly.pdbx_seq_one_letter_code
_entity_poly.pdbx_strand_id
1 'polypeptide(L)'
;MKTEIVNKEELRKLFLEGLPLAEIAKKLGSTYGSIRTMIYHERQRKPHEWPLRINYPGKSAEPPLMMHLYECQDCALDFAVEDYEDADHSATVCPICHSDEYLQERGYGQFTVTSAPLREVT
;
A
#
# COMPACT_ATOMS: atom_id res chain seq x y z
N MET A 1 21.97 8.75 -39.33
CA MET A 1 22.05 7.80 -38.20
C MET A 1 21.06 8.27 -37.15
N LYS A 2 20.00 7.50 -36.84
CA LYS A 2 19.07 7.86 -35.76
C LYS A 2 19.76 7.52 -34.45
N THR A 3 20.18 8.53 -33.70
CA THR A 3 20.61 8.39 -32.31
C THR A 3 19.43 7.80 -31.54
N GLU A 4 19.51 6.52 -31.17
CA GLU A 4 18.50 5.95 -30.27
C GLU A 4 18.70 6.60 -28.90
N ILE A 5 17.81 7.54 -28.58
CA ILE A 5 17.82 8.35 -27.35
C ILE A 5 17.72 7.47 -26.09
N VAL A 6 17.33 6.19 -26.24
CA VAL A 6 17.18 5.22 -25.15
C VAL A 6 17.59 3.84 -25.66
N ASN A 7 18.50 3.16 -24.92
CA ASN A 7 18.86 1.77 -25.20
C ASN A 7 17.67 0.85 -24.93
N LYS A 8 17.14 0.22 -25.98
CA LYS A 8 15.93 -0.62 -25.91
C LYS A 8 16.14 -1.91 -25.12
N GLU A 9 17.33 -2.50 -25.17
CA GLU A 9 17.63 -3.73 -24.43
C GLU A 9 17.66 -3.45 -22.93
N GLU A 10 18.27 -2.34 -22.55
CA GLU A 10 18.33 -1.89 -21.16
C GLU A 10 16.94 -1.51 -20.63
N LEU A 11 16.12 -0.82 -21.44
CA LEU A 11 14.72 -0.56 -21.14
C LEU A 11 13.97 -1.87 -20.89
N ARG A 12 14.12 -2.88 -21.76
CA ARG A 12 13.43 -4.17 -21.61
C ARG A 12 13.85 -4.87 -20.33
N LYS A 13 15.15 -4.87 -20.01
CA LYS A 13 15.69 -5.46 -18.79
C LYS A 13 15.06 -4.84 -17.55
N LEU A 14 15.16 -3.51 -17.41
CA LEU A 14 14.57 -2.77 -16.28
C LEU A 14 13.04 -2.93 -16.24
N PHE A 15 12.41 -3.07 -17.40
CA PHE A 15 10.97 -3.30 -17.50
C PHE A 15 10.57 -4.69 -16.96
N LEU A 16 11.33 -5.73 -17.27
CA LEU A 16 11.05 -7.09 -16.80
C LEU A 16 11.43 -7.30 -15.32
N GLU A 17 12.40 -6.56 -14.80
CA GLU A 17 12.73 -6.50 -13.37
C GLU A 17 11.62 -5.86 -12.50
N GLY A 18 10.57 -5.30 -13.12
CA GLY A 18 9.43 -4.73 -12.41
C GLY A 18 9.61 -3.30 -11.92
N LEU A 19 10.74 -2.64 -12.22
CA LEU A 19 11.00 -1.28 -11.74
C LEU A 19 9.92 -0.29 -12.17
N PRO A 20 9.49 0.65 -11.32
CA PRO A 20 8.54 1.69 -11.70
C PRO A 20 9.01 2.49 -12.93
N LEU A 21 8.10 2.80 -13.86
CA LEU A 21 8.47 3.51 -15.10
C LEU A 21 9.13 4.87 -14.83
N ALA A 22 8.81 5.52 -13.72
CA ALA A 22 9.46 6.76 -13.30
C ALA A 22 10.94 6.57 -12.94
N GLU A 23 11.29 5.45 -12.31
CA GLU A 23 12.68 5.11 -12.00
C GLU A 23 13.45 4.69 -13.25
N ILE A 24 12.81 3.92 -14.13
CA ILE A 24 13.36 3.57 -15.44
C ILE A 24 13.70 4.83 -16.23
N ALA A 25 12.79 5.80 -16.26
CA ALA A 25 13.00 7.08 -16.93
C ALA A 25 14.22 7.85 -16.37
N LYS A 26 14.37 7.88 -15.03
CA LYS A 26 15.55 8.48 -14.38
C LYS A 26 16.85 7.75 -14.78
N LYS A 27 16.87 6.42 -14.73
CA LYS A 27 18.07 5.61 -15.07
C LYS A 27 18.50 5.78 -16.51
N LEU A 28 17.53 5.87 -17.43
CA LEU A 28 17.79 5.98 -18.87
C LEU A 28 17.89 7.43 -19.37
N GLY A 29 17.88 8.42 -18.47
CA GLY A 29 17.97 9.84 -18.84
C GLY A 29 16.82 10.31 -19.74
N SER A 30 15.64 9.73 -19.60
CA SER A 30 14.46 10.00 -20.45
C SER A 30 13.27 10.48 -19.63
N THR A 31 12.18 10.84 -20.30
CA THR A 31 10.93 11.24 -19.65
C THR A 31 10.01 10.04 -19.45
N TYR A 32 9.19 10.07 -18.41
CA TYR A 32 8.17 9.05 -18.16
C TYR A 32 7.26 8.82 -19.39
N GLY A 33 6.82 9.90 -20.03
CA GLY A 33 5.98 9.83 -21.24
C GLY A 33 6.68 9.15 -22.42
N SER A 34 7.97 9.41 -22.61
CA SER A 34 8.78 8.76 -23.64
C SER A 34 8.90 7.26 -23.40
N ILE A 35 9.29 6.86 -22.18
CA ILE A 35 9.40 5.44 -21.78
C ILE A 35 8.07 4.71 -21.95
N ARG A 36 6.97 5.32 -21.49
CA ARG A 36 5.62 4.76 -21.63
C ARG A 36 5.24 4.56 -23.11
N THR A 37 5.53 5.54 -23.96
CA THR A 37 5.24 5.48 -25.40
C THR A 37 6.09 4.41 -26.09
N MET A 38 7.36 4.28 -25.73
CA MET A 38 8.24 3.23 -26.25
C MET A 38 7.72 1.83 -25.91
N ILE A 39 7.39 1.59 -24.64
CA ILE A 39 6.83 0.29 -24.19
C ILE A 39 5.53 -0.02 -24.93
N TYR A 40 4.66 0.98 -25.14
CA TYR A 40 3.43 0.80 -25.90
C TYR A 40 3.70 0.30 -27.32
N HIS A 41 4.61 0.96 -28.06
CA HIS A 41 4.93 0.55 -29.43
C HIS A 41 5.61 -0.82 -29.50
N GLU A 42 6.54 -1.10 -28.58
CA GLU A 42 7.20 -2.40 -28.54
C GLU A 42 6.22 -3.53 -28.18
N ARG A 43 5.26 -3.28 -27.29
CA ARG A 43 4.18 -4.24 -26.99
C ARG A 43 3.29 -4.54 -28.19
N GLN A 44 2.96 -3.55 -29.01
CA GLN A 44 2.18 -3.77 -30.23
C GLN A 44 2.93 -4.66 -31.24
N ARG A 45 4.26 -4.57 -31.29
CA ARG A 45 5.11 -5.37 -32.19
C ARG A 45 5.36 -6.78 -31.64
N LYS A 46 5.60 -6.88 -30.33
CA LYS A 46 6.06 -8.08 -29.67
C LYS A 46 5.38 -8.25 -28.31
N PRO A 47 4.09 -8.62 -28.30
CA PRO A 47 3.30 -8.68 -27.06
C PRO A 47 3.86 -9.67 -26.04
N HIS A 48 4.47 -10.77 -26.48
CA HIS A 48 5.09 -11.77 -25.60
C HIS A 48 6.39 -11.30 -24.94
N GLU A 49 7.16 -10.42 -25.58
CA GLU A 49 8.39 -9.84 -25.01
C GLU A 49 8.10 -8.65 -24.08
N TRP A 50 6.91 -8.05 -24.20
CA TRP A 50 6.50 -6.84 -23.46
C TRP A 50 5.12 -7.03 -22.80
N PRO A 51 5.02 -7.96 -21.83
CA PRO A 51 3.75 -8.28 -21.20
C PRO A 51 3.10 -7.06 -20.52
N LEU A 52 1.79 -7.15 -20.32
CA LEU A 52 1.10 -6.23 -19.43
C LEU A 52 1.61 -6.46 -18.01
N ARG A 53 2.14 -5.40 -17.39
CA ARG A 53 2.35 -5.41 -15.94
C ARG A 53 0.97 -5.34 -15.31
N ILE A 54 0.53 -6.45 -14.73
CA ILE A 54 -0.59 -6.45 -13.80
C ILE A 54 -0.07 -5.76 -12.55
N ASN A 55 -0.21 -4.43 -12.50
CA ASN A 55 -0.12 -3.74 -11.22
C ASN A 55 -1.31 -4.24 -10.42
N TYR A 56 -1.07 -4.98 -9.34
CA TYR A 56 -2.01 -5.01 -8.24
C TYR A 56 -1.86 -3.65 -7.55
N PRO A 57 -2.77 -2.69 -7.78
CA PRO A 57 -2.68 -1.42 -7.07
C PRO A 57 -2.80 -1.72 -5.57
N GLY A 58 -1.79 -1.33 -4.78
CA GLY A 58 -1.97 -1.18 -3.34
C GLY A 58 -1.51 -2.31 -2.43
N LYS A 59 -0.53 -3.16 -2.79
CA LYS A 59 0.22 -3.85 -1.72
C LYS A 59 1.21 -2.86 -1.12
N SER A 60 0.78 -2.11 -0.09
CA SER A 60 1.72 -1.58 0.90
C SER A 60 2.65 -2.72 1.32
N ALA A 61 3.94 -2.42 1.50
CA ALA A 61 4.89 -3.42 2.00
C ALA A 61 4.49 -3.91 3.41
N GLU A 62 3.77 -3.06 4.15
CA GLU A 62 3.18 -3.38 5.43
C GLU A 62 1.75 -3.93 5.25
N PRO A 63 1.41 -5.03 5.93
CA PRO A 63 0.03 -5.51 5.97
C PRO A 63 -0.89 -4.40 6.51
N PRO A 64 -2.15 -4.32 6.05
CA PRO A 64 -3.10 -3.35 6.60
C PRO A 64 -3.28 -3.60 8.10
N LEU A 65 -3.16 -2.53 8.91
CA LEU A 65 -3.43 -2.59 10.34
C LEU A 65 -4.91 -2.92 10.57
N MET A 66 -5.16 -4.06 11.19
CA MET A 66 -6.49 -4.51 11.60
C MET A 66 -6.75 -4.06 13.03
N MET A 67 -8.01 -3.80 13.37
CA MET A 67 -8.40 -3.38 14.72
C MET A 67 -9.76 -3.99 15.10
N HIS A 68 -9.95 -4.21 16.41
CA HIS A 68 -11.23 -4.59 17.01
C HIS A 68 -11.94 -3.35 17.55
N LEU A 69 -13.22 -3.18 17.24
CA LEU A 69 -14.10 -2.16 17.80
C LEU A 69 -14.84 -2.72 19.00
N TYR A 70 -14.71 -2.07 20.15
CA TYR A 70 -15.45 -2.40 21.35
C TYR A 70 -16.40 -1.26 21.73
N GLU A 71 -17.56 -1.65 22.25
CA GLU A 71 -18.56 -0.77 22.86
C GLU A 71 -18.73 -1.18 24.33
N CYS A 72 -18.51 -0.25 25.26
CA CYS A 72 -18.85 -0.42 26.67
C CYS A 72 -20.24 0.16 26.94
N GLN A 73 -21.20 -0.71 27.27
CA GLN A 73 -22.60 -0.30 27.46
C GLN A 73 -22.83 0.49 28.76
N ASP A 74 -21.98 0.32 29.76
CA ASP A 74 -22.06 1.05 31.04
C ASP A 74 -21.55 2.49 30.90
N CYS A 75 -20.40 2.66 30.24
CA CYS A 75 -19.79 3.98 30.05
C CYS A 75 -20.27 4.71 28.78
N ALA A 76 -21.09 4.06 27.95
CA ALA A 76 -21.49 4.53 26.62
C ALA A 76 -20.29 5.01 25.78
N LEU A 77 -19.25 4.17 25.72
CA LEU A 77 -17.97 4.45 25.06
C LEU A 77 -17.69 3.44 23.95
N ASP A 78 -17.39 3.93 22.76
CA ASP A 78 -16.80 3.15 21.67
C ASP A 78 -15.29 3.41 21.58
N PHE A 79 -14.49 2.36 21.48
CA PHE A 79 -13.03 2.46 21.27
C PHE A 79 -12.51 1.30 20.42
N ALA A 80 -11.39 1.52 19.74
CA ALA A 80 -10.76 0.52 18.89
C ALA A 80 -9.38 0.11 19.45
N VAL A 81 -9.06 -1.18 19.37
CA VAL A 81 -7.78 -1.76 19.78
C VAL A 81 -7.11 -2.38 18.57
N GLU A 82 -5.84 -2.04 18.36
CA GLU A 82 -5.02 -2.55 17.26
C GLU A 82 -4.73 -4.04 17.42
N ASP A 83 -4.85 -4.78 16.32
CA ASP A 83 -4.62 -6.22 16.26
C ASP A 83 -3.28 -6.51 15.58
N TYR A 84 -2.26 -6.71 16.42
CA TYR A 84 -0.91 -7.14 16.02
C TYR A 84 -0.79 -8.67 16.12
N GLU A 85 0.17 -9.29 15.41
CA GLU A 85 0.33 -10.77 15.39
C GLU A 85 0.42 -11.42 16.79
N ASP A 86 0.87 -10.68 17.81
CA ASP A 86 1.00 -11.14 19.20
C ASP A 86 0.07 -10.40 20.20
N ALA A 87 -0.96 -9.69 19.72
CA ALA A 87 -1.89 -8.96 20.59
C ALA A 87 -2.85 -9.93 21.30
N ASP A 88 -2.77 -10.00 22.63
CA ASP A 88 -3.74 -10.73 23.45
C ASP A 88 -4.93 -9.83 23.79
N HIS A 89 -6.04 -10.03 23.09
CA HIS A 89 -7.28 -9.28 23.30
C HIS A 89 -8.15 -9.85 24.43
N SER A 90 -7.77 -10.99 25.05
CA SER A 90 -8.56 -11.61 26.12
C SER A 90 -8.57 -10.78 27.42
N ALA A 91 -7.63 -9.86 27.56
CA ALA A 91 -7.51 -8.94 28.69
C ALA A 91 -8.06 -7.52 28.38
N THR A 92 -8.77 -7.35 27.26
CA THR A 92 -9.31 -6.04 26.87
C THR A 92 -10.41 -5.61 27.84
N VAL A 93 -10.25 -4.43 28.45
CA VAL A 93 -11.23 -3.83 29.37
C VAL A 93 -11.62 -2.43 28.91
N CYS A 94 -12.78 -1.95 29.35
CA CYS A 94 -13.16 -0.56 29.13
C CYS A 94 -12.14 0.39 29.78
N PRO A 95 -11.60 1.40 29.07
CA PRO A 95 -10.60 2.32 29.63
C PRO A 95 -11.16 3.30 30.69
N ILE A 96 -12.48 3.36 30.87
CA ILE A 96 -13.13 4.22 31.86
C ILE A 96 -13.42 3.45 33.15
N CYS A 97 -14.17 2.35 33.05
CA CYS A 97 -14.58 1.57 34.23
C CYS A 97 -13.65 0.40 34.55
N HIS A 98 -12.67 0.09 33.69
CA HIS A 98 -11.75 -1.04 33.82
C HIS A 98 -12.42 -2.40 33.95
N SER A 99 -13.67 -2.51 33.48
CA SER A 99 -14.46 -3.73 33.47
C SER A 99 -14.63 -4.25 32.04
N ASP A 100 -14.69 -5.57 31.90
CA ASP A 100 -15.07 -6.31 30.69
C ASP A 100 -16.54 -6.77 30.72
N GLU A 101 -17.22 -6.68 31.87
CA GLU A 101 -18.59 -7.19 32.08
C GLU A 101 -19.61 -6.61 31.10
N TYR A 102 -19.46 -5.32 30.78
CA TYR A 102 -20.34 -4.58 29.87
C TYR A 102 -19.70 -4.30 28.51
N LEU A 103 -18.57 -4.96 28.21
CA LEU A 103 -17.82 -4.76 26.99
C LEU A 103 -18.32 -5.70 25.89
N GLN A 104 -18.63 -5.15 24.73
CA GLN A 104 -19.04 -5.92 23.55
C GLN A 104 -18.14 -5.61 22.37
N GLU A 105 -17.64 -6.64 21.70
CA GLU A 105 -16.99 -6.49 20.40
C GLU A 105 -18.05 -6.24 19.33
N ARG A 106 -17.92 -5.12 18.61
CA ARG A 106 -18.89 -4.65 17.60
C ARG A 106 -18.39 -4.82 16.18
N GLY A 107 -17.10 -5.01 15.98
CA GLY A 107 -16.56 -5.25 14.66
C GLY A 107 -15.05 -5.46 14.65
N TYR A 108 -14.60 -5.99 13.52
CA TYR A 108 -13.19 -6.21 13.22
C TYR A 108 -12.92 -5.73 11.80
N GLY A 109 -11.86 -4.96 11.59
CA GLY A 109 -11.55 -4.46 10.26
C GLY A 109 -10.43 -3.44 10.19
N GLN A 110 -10.22 -2.93 8.98
CA GLN A 110 -9.28 -1.85 8.72
C GLN A 110 -9.94 -0.50 9.01
N PHE A 111 -9.28 0.31 9.82
CA PHE A 111 -9.72 1.67 10.11
C PHE A 111 -8.97 2.66 9.22
N THR A 112 -9.69 3.60 8.64
CA THR A 112 -9.10 4.64 7.79
C THR A 112 -8.97 5.93 8.59
N VAL A 113 -7.74 6.36 8.87
CA VAL A 113 -7.48 7.67 9.48
C VAL A 113 -7.78 8.75 8.44
N THR A 114 -8.85 9.51 8.66
CA THR A 114 -9.28 10.57 7.72
C THR A 114 -8.57 11.90 7.95
N SER A 115 -7.96 12.09 9.12
CA SER A 115 -7.19 13.28 9.47
C SER A 115 -6.20 12.95 10.59
N ALA A 116 -4.90 12.98 10.30
CA ALA A 116 -3.87 12.88 11.33
C ALA A 116 -3.37 14.30 11.67
N PRO A 117 -3.30 14.69 12.96
CA PRO A 117 -2.47 15.83 13.33
C PRO A 117 -1.01 15.49 13.04
N LEU A 118 -0.27 16.44 12.45
CA LEU A 118 1.18 16.34 12.28
C LEU A 118 1.81 16.06 13.65
N ARG A 119 2.29 14.82 13.88
CA ARG A 119 3.13 14.51 15.03
C ARG A 119 4.49 15.14 14.76
N GLU A 120 4.80 16.25 15.43
CA GLU A 120 6.17 16.74 15.53
C GLU A 120 6.97 15.71 16.33
N VAL A 121 7.98 15.14 15.69
CA VAL A 121 8.97 14.28 16.33
C VAL A 121 9.95 15.21 17.05
N THR A 122 9.86 15.30 18.36
CA THR A 122 10.91 15.87 19.23
C THR A 122 11.91 14.81 19.64
#